data_AF-A0A526TBH7-F1
#
_entry.id   AF-A0A526TBH7-F1
#
_cell.length_a   1.000
_cell.length_b   1.000
_cell.length_c   1.000
_cell.angle_alpha   90.00
_cell.angle_beta   90.00
_cell.angle_gamma   90.00
#
_symmetry.space_group_name_H-M   'P 1'
#
loop_
_entity.id
_entity.type
_entity.pdbx_description
1 polymer ?
#
loop_
_entity_poly.entity_id
_entity_poly.type
_entity_poly.pdbx_seq_one_letter_code
_entity_poly.pdbx_strand_id
1 'polypeptide(L)'
;GELMSSLLFVEILRERQVNAEWFDVRKVMRTDDHFGRAVPDVQVLAEQATAQLQPRIEQALVITQGFIGSESEGRTTTLGRGGSDYTAALLG
;
A
#
# COMPACT_ATOMS: atom_id res chain seq x y z
N GLY A 1 7.37 6.09 8.81
CA GLY A 1 6.41 5.54 9.78
C GLY A 1 5.89 4.22 9.26
N GLU A 2 4.94 4.30 8.33
CA GLU A 2 4.19 3.14 7.80
C GLU A 2 5.03 1.94 7.34
N LEU A 3 6.18 2.17 6.69
CA LEU A 3 7.08 1.07 6.29
C LEU A 3 7.59 0.29 7.52
N MET A 4 8.01 0.99 8.58
CA MET A 4 8.53 0.33 9.79
C MET A 4 7.42 -0.38 10.56
N SER A 5 6.26 0.26 10.73
CA SER A 5 5.13 -0.35 11.47
C SER A 5 4.60 -1.60 10.76
N SER A 6 4.44 -1.55 9.44
CA SER A 6 3.98 -2.71 8.67
C SER A 6 4.99 -3.86 8.66
N LEU A 7 6.30 -3.58 8.61
CA LEU A 7 7.35 -4.60 8.73
C LEU A 7 7.34 -5.27 10.12
N LEU A 8 7.23 -4.48 11.20
CA LEU A 8 7.13 -5.05 12.55
C LEU A 8 5.85 -5.88 12.71
N PHE A 9 4.73 -5.40 12.17
CA PHE A 9 3.45 -6.06 12.31
C PHE A 9 3.40 -7.41 11.58
N VAL A 10 3.99 -7.52 10.39
CA VAL A 10 4.05 -8.81 9.68
C VAL A 10 4.85 -9.85 10.49
N GLU A 11 5.93 -9.44 11.16
CA GLU A 11 6.75 -10.36 11.96
C GLU A 11 6.00 -10.82 13.22
N ILE A 12 5.22 -9.95 13.87
CA ILE A 12 4.35 -10.33 14.99
C ILE A 12 3.32 -11.37 14.57
N LEU A 13 2.77 -11.26 13.36
CA LEU A 13 1.82 -12.25 12.83
C LEU A 13 2.49 -13.60 12.53
N ARG A 14 3.68 -13.56 11.93
CA ARG A 14 4.48 -14.76 11.65
C ARG A 14 4.90 -15.50 12.91
N GLU A 15 5.27 -14.78 13.97
CA GLU A 15 5.57 -15.35 15.29
C GLU A 15 4.37 -16.11 15.87
N ARG A 16 3.15 -15.67 15.55
CA ARG A 16 1.88 -16.32 15.92
C ARG A 16 1.43 -17.38 14.92
N GLN A 17 2.32 -17.85 14.04
CA GLN A 17 2.06 -18.87 13.03
C GLN A 17 0.97 -18.49 12.01
N VAL A 18 0.75 -17.18 11.79
CA VAL A 18 -0.14 -16.70 10.72
C VAL A 18 0.66 -16.59 9.42
N ASN A 19 0.12 -17.16 8.33
CA ASN A 19 0.68 -16.98 7.00
C ASN A 19 0.43 -15.54 6.51
N ALA A 20 1.41 -14.66 6.73
CA ALA A 20 1.34 -13.25 6.39
C ALA A 20 2.51 -12.81 5.48
N GLU A 21 2.19 -12.03 4.45
CA GLU A 21 3.14 -11.42 3.51
C GLU A 21 3.15 -9.90 3.70
N TRP A 22 4.34 -9.29 3.62
CA TRP A 22 4.47 -7.83 3.56
C TRP A 22 4.51 -7.34 2.12
N PHE A 23 3.70 -6.33 1.82
CA PHE A 23 3.63 -5.72 0.50
C PHE A 23 3.86 -4.20 0.57
N ASP A 24 4.65 -3.67 -0.35
CA ASP A 24 4.88 -2.23 -0.48
C ASP A 24 3.77 -1.59 -1.31
N VAL A 25 2.91 -0.78 -0.68
CA VAL A 25 1.74 -0.19 -1.34
C VAL A 25 2.15 0.72 -2.51
N ARG A 26 3.36 1.28 -2.50
CA ARG A 26 3.84 2.20 -3.55
C ARG A 26 3.98 1.53 -4.91
N LYS A 27 3.98 0.19 -4.96
CA LYS A 27 3.96 -0.59 -6.21
C LYS A 27 2.63 -0.51 -6.96
N VAL A 28 1.55 -0.19 -6.26
CA VAL A 28 0.19 -0.11 -6.83
C VAL A 28 -0.43 1.29 -6.67
N MET A 29 -0.10 2.00 -5.58
CA MET A 29 -0.57 3.35 -5.29
C MET A 29 0.23 4.40 -6.08
N ARG A 30 -0.06 4.48 -7.38
CA ARG A 30 0.46 5.54 -8.26
C ARG A 30 -0.28 6.85 -7.95
N THR A 31 0.45 7.94 -7.81
CA THR A 31 -0.11 9.28 -7.59
C THR A 31 0.49 10.30 -8.56
N ASP A 32 -0.07 11.51 -8.57
CA ASP A 32 0.62 12.71 -9.08
C ASP A 32 1.82 13.12 -8.19
N ASP A 33 2.53 14.18 -8.59
CA ASP A 33 3.69 14.74 -7.89
C ASP A 33 3.32 15.85 -6.89
N HIS A 34 2.05 15.92 -6.44
CA HIS A 34 1.60 16.95 -5.51
C HIS A 34 1.92 16.59 -4.05
N PHE A 35 3.20 16.63 -3.70
CA PHE A 35 3.73 16.18 -2.41
C PHE A 35 2.97 16.74 -1.19
N GLY A 36 2.62 15.84 -0.26
CA GLY A 36 1.88 16.16 0.97
C GLY A 36 0.37 15.94 0.89
N ARG A 37 -0.19 15.87 -0.32
CA ARG A 37 -1.63 15.65 -0.59
C ARG A 37 -1.86 15.09 -2.00
N ALA A 38 -1.00 14.16 -2.41
CA ALA A 38 -0.97 13.64 -3.77
C ALA A 38 -2.28 12.93 -4.11
N VAL A 39 -2.72 13.05 -5.36
CA VAL A 39 -3.96 12.45 -5.84
C VAL A 39 -3.65 11.09 -6.47
N PRO A 40 -4.30 9.99 -6.04
CA PRO A 40 -4.14 8.68 -6.65
C PRO A 40 -4.71 8.61 -8.06
N ASP A 41 -4.02 7.89 -8.93
CA ASP A 41 -4.57 7.45 -10.21
C ASP A 41 -5.34 6.14 -10.00
N VAL A 42 -6.67 6.23 -9.96
CA VAL A 42 -7.56 5.10 -9.64
C VAL A 42 -7.50 4.01 -10.72
N GLN A 43 -7.32 4.39 -11.99
CA GLN A 43 -7.24 3.41 -13.07
C GLN A 43 -5.96 2.61 -12.97
N VAL A 44 -4.82 3.29 -12.82
CA VAL A 44 -3.52 2.62 -12.64
C VAL A 44 -3.51 1.78 -11.37
N LEU A 45 -4.10 2.30 -10.28
CA LEU A 45 -4.23 1.55 -9.04
C LEU A 45 -4.98 0.23 -9.25
N ALA A 46 -6.13 0.24 -9.92
CA ALA A 46 -6.92 -0.95 -10.18
C ALA A 46 -6.13 -1.99 -11.00
N GLU A 47 -5.51 -1.55 -12.11
CA GLU A 47 -4.71 -2.41 -12.97
C GLU A 47 -3.54 -3.05 -12.21
N GLN A 48 -2.79 -2.26 -11.43
CA GLN A 48 -1.64 -2.74 -10.68
C GLN A 48 -2.04 -3.59 -9.47
N ALA A 49 -3.15 -3.28 -8.81
CA ALA A 49 -3.68 -4.08 -7.72
C ALA A 49 -4.10 -5.48 -8.21
N THR A 50 -4.81 -5.57 -9.34
CA THR A 50 -5.13 -6.87 -9.95
C THR A 50 -3.88 -7.64 -10.37
N ALA A 51 -2.88 -6.97 -10.96
CA ALA A 51 -1.68 -7.64 -11.44
C ALA A 51 -0.73 -8.10 -10.31
N GLN A 52 -0.62 -7.31 -9.23
CA GLN A 52 0.40 -7.51 -8.21
C GLN A 52 -0.14 -7.85 -6.83
N LEU A 53 -1.28 -7.28 -6.42
CA LEU A 53 -1.80 -7.47 -5.06
C LEU A 53 -2.75 -8.67 -4.98
N GLN A 54 -3.64 -8.84 -5.96
CA GLN A 54 -4.65 -9.91 -5.96
C GLN A 54 -4.04 -11.33 -5.88
N PRO A 55 -3.00 -11.70 -6.65
CA PRO A 55 -2.39 -13.03 -6.53
C PRO A 55 -1.77 -13.32 -5.15
N ARG A 56 -1.39 -12.27 -4.41
CA ARG A 56 -0.82 -12.41 -3.06
C ARG A 56 -1.91 -12.62 -2.01
N ILE A 57 -3.01 -11.88 -2.13
CA ILE A 57 -4.19 -12.03 -1.27
C ILE A 57 -4.75 -13.47 -1.35
N GLU A 58 -4.72 -14.08 -2.54
CA GLU A 58 -5.15 -15.48 -2.73
C GLU A 58 -4.27 -16.50 -2.00
N GLN A 59 -3.04 -16.15 -1.64
CA GLN A 59 -2.05 -17.06 -1.04
C GLN A 59 -1.83 -16.83 0.46
N ALA A 60 -1.95 -15.59 0.93
CA ALA A 60 -1.61 -15.20 2.30
C ALA A 60 -2.36 -13.93 2.74
N LEU A 61 -2.37 -13.70 4.05
CA LEU A 61 -2.77 -12.42 4.60
C LEU A 61 -1.75 -11.35 4.21
N VAL A 62 -2.16 -10.31 3.48
CA VAL A 62 -1.25 -9.24 3.04
C VAL A 62 -1.28 -8.07 4.02
N ILE A 63 -0.10 -7.68 4.51
CA ILE A 63 0.14 -6.48 5.31
C ILE A 63 0.79 -5.43 4.43
N THR A 64 0.14 -4.27 4.30
CA THR A 64 0.65 -3.15 3.51
C THR A 64 0.48 -1.82 4.23
N GLN A 65 0.96 -0.73 3.64
CA GLN A 65 0.97 0.59 4.22
C GLN A 65 -0.25 1.39 3.77
N GLY A 66 -0.79 2.23 4.65
CA GLY A 66 -1.66 3.33 4.27
C GLY A 66 -0.87 4.60 3.97
N PHE A 67 -1.56 5.69 3.63
CA PHE A 67 -1.05 7.08 3.59
C PHE A 67 0.02 7.41 2.53
N ILE A 68 0.80 6.45 2.06
CA ILE A 68 1.92 6.65 1.13
C ILE A 68 1.60 6.14 -0.29
N GLY A 69 2.24 6.73 -1.29
CA GLY A 69 2.20 6.31 -2.69
C GLY A 69 3.53 6.57 -3.41
N SER A 70 3.55 6.41 -4.73
CA SER A 70 4.68 6.87 -5.54
C SER A 70 4.24 7.56 -6.83
N GLU A 71 4.92 8.64 -7.20
CA GLU A 71 4.69 9.32 -8.48
C GLU A 71 5.47 8.66 -9.63
N SER A 72 5.26 9.12 -10.87
CA SER A 72 5.74 8.46 -12.09
C SER A 72 7.27 8.25 -12.16
N GLU A 73 8.07 9.11 -11.52
CA GLU A 73 9.53 8.95 -11.42
C GLU A 73 9.97 8.08 -10.21
N GLY A 74 9.02 7.53 -9.45
CA GLY A 74 9.26 6.60 -8.34
C GLY A 74 9.52 7.26 -6.98
N ARG A 75 9.45 8.60 -6.89
CA ARG A 75 9.55 9.32 -5.61
C ARG A 75 8.33 9.02 -4.75
N THR A 76 8.55 8.92 -3.45
CA THR A 76 7.48 8.63 -2.49
C THR A 76 6.63 9.88 -2.27
N THR A 77 5.30 9.69 -2.33
CA THR A 77 4.30 10.72 -2.07
C THR A 77 3.46 10.35 -0.84
N THR A 78 2.67 11.31 -0.35
CA THR A 78 1.73 11.09 0.75
C THR A 78 0.37 11.67 0.37
N LEU A 79 -0.70 10.99 0.81
CA LEU A 79 -2.09 11.32 0.46
C LEU A 79 -2.71 12.41 1.35
N GLY A 80 -1.94 12.95 2.30
CA GLY A 80 -2.41 13.95 3.26
C GLY A 80 -3.14 13.35 4.48
N ARG A 81 -3.77 14.22 5.27
CA ARG A 81 -4.48 13.83 6.50
C ARG A 81 -5.63 12.87 6.18
N GLY A 82 -5.75 11.79 6.94
CA GLY A 82 -6.72 10.72 6.65
C GLY A 82 -6.27 9.78 5.53
N GLY A 83 -5.02 9.90 5.08
CA GLY A 83 -4.50 9.11 3.96
C GLY A 83 -4.55 7.60 4.19
N SER A 84 -4.48 7.11 5.42
CA SER A 84 -4.62 5.67 5.69
C SER A 84 -6.05 5.17 5.47
N ASP A 85 -7.06 5.92 5.93
CA ASP A 85 -8.47 5.59 5.66
C ASP A 85 -8.77 5.68 4.16
N TYR A 86 -8.18 6.69 3.49
CA TYR A 86 -8.31 6.83 2.06
C TYR A 86 -7.67 5.66 1.29
N THR A 87 -6.47 5.22 1.69
CA THR A 87 -5.85 4.02 1.12
C THR A 87 -6.74 2.79 1.28
N ALA A 88 -7.35 2.59 2.45
CA ALA A 88 -8.26 1.47 2.67
C ALA A 88 -9.50 1.53 1.76
N ALA A 89 -10.08 2.72 1.58
CA ALA A 89 -11.23 2.92 0.69
C ALA A 89 -10.89 2.75 -0.80
N LEU A 90 -9.63 2.98 -1.19
CA LEU A 90 -9.17 2.81 -2.57
C LEU A 90 -8.83 1.35 -2.91
N LEU A 91 -8.40 0.57 -1.92
CA LEU A 91 -8.02 -0.84 -2.08
C LEU A 91 -9.18 -1.82 -1.82
N GLY A 92 -10.22 -1.39 -1.09
CA GLY A 92 -11.41 -2.17 -0.77
C GLY A 92 -12.46 -2.11 -1.86
#